data_AF-A0A7X1AIG5-F1
#
_entry.id   AF-A0A7X1AIG5-F1
#
_cell.length_a   1.000
_cell.length_b   1.000
_cell.length_c   1.000
_cell.angle_alpha   90.00
_cell.angle_beta   90.00
_cell.angle_gamma   90.00
#
_symmetry.space_group_name_H-M   'P 1'
#
loop_
_entity.id
_entity.type
_entity.pdbx_description
1 polymer ?
#
loop_
_entity_poly.entity_id
_entity_poly.type
_entity_poly.pdbx_seq_one_letter_code
_entity_poly.pdbx_strand_id
1 'polypeptide(L)'
;MQARGRLIGLGVGPGDPELITLKALRLLRESPVVAYFVAKGKKGNAFGIIEDHLVPQQTLMPLVYPVTTEVLPAPMSYEQVISDFYDAASVDVAAHLDAGRDVAVICEGDPFFYGSYMYLHDRLAERYEAQVIPGVCSMLGGASVLGAPLVYRNQSLSVLSGVLPHVDLKRRLADADAAVIMKLGRNFPKVRQVLEELGLAERALYVERATMANQKIVPLDQVDPSSSPYFSLIIVPGERWQG
;
A
#
# COMPACT_ATOMS: atom_id res chain seq x y z
N MET A 1 14.07 -31.33 17.10
CA MET A 1 13.40 -30.02 17.11
C MET A 1 12.38 -30.01 16.00
N GLN A 2 11.16 -29.55 16.25
CA GLN A 2 10.17 -29.31 15.21
C GLN A 2 10.68 -28.19 14.31
N ALA A 3 10.49 -28.30 13.00
CA ALA A 3 10.88 -27.22 12.08
C ALA A 3 10.05 -25.96 12.41
N ARG A 4 10.71 -24.80 12.45
CA ARG A 4 10.01 -23.51 12.60
C ARG A 4 9.22 -23.20 11.34
N GLY A 5 8.13 -22.47 11.48
CA GLY A 5 7.34 -21.95 10.37
C GLY A 5 8.08 -20.85 9.61
N ARG A 6 7.59 -20.58 8.40
CA ARG A 6 8.08 -19.55 7.49
C ARG A 6 7.27 -18.27 7.63
N LEU A 7 7.94 -17.13 7.56
CA LEU A 7 7.32 -15.81 7.50
C LEU A 7 7.10 -15.43 6.03
N ILE A 8 5.85 -15.26 5.60
CA ILE A 8 5.53 -15.06 4.19
C ILE A 8 4.84 -13.71 4.01
N GLY A 9 5.53 -12.71 3.46
CA GLY A 9 4.93 -11.44 3.07
C GLY A 9 4.23 -11.56 1.72
N LEU A 10 2.92 -11.33 1.67
CA LEU A 10 2.10 -11.53 0.45
C LEU A 10 1.51 -10.21 -0.05
N GLY A 11 1.92 -9.78 -1.24
CA GLY A 11 1.21 -8.74 -1.97
C GLY A 11 -0.09 -9.30 -2.55
N VAL A 12 -1.23 -8.77 -2.10
CA VAL A 12 -2.56 -9.25 -2.54
C VAL A 12 -3.13 -8.46 -3.70
N GLY A 13 -2.40 -7.45 -4.19
CA GLY A 13 -2.85 -6.59 -5.28
C GLY A 13 -3.59 -5.34 -4.78
N PRO A 14 -4.01 -4.46 -5.71
CA PRO A 14 -4.41 -3.09 -5.40
C PRO A 14 -5.89 -2.93 -5.02
N GLY A 15 -6.71 -3.98 -5.11
CA GLY A 15 -8.14 -3.91 -4.84
C GLY A 15 -8.94 -5.05 -5.46
N ASP A 16 -8.74 -5.31 -6.75
CA ASP A 16 -9.38 -6.43 -7.45
C ASP A 16 -8.81 -7.79 -6.96
N PRO A 17 -9.64 -8.70 -6.41
CA PRO A 17 -9.22 -10.04 -6.00
C PRO A 17 -8.61 -10.90 -7.11
N GLU A 18 -8.85 -10.58 -8.40
CA GLU A 18 -8.26 -11.30 -9.53
C GLU A 18 -6.83 -10.84 -9.85
N LEU A 19 -6.39 -9.70 -9.31
CA LEU A 19 -5.03 -9.19 -9.47
C LEU A 19 -4.02 -9.79 -8.47
N ILE A 20 -4.46 -10.72 -7.62
CA ILE A 20 -3.55 -11.53 -6.80
C ILE A 20 -2.71 -12.43 -7.71
N THR A 21 -1.40 -12.53 -7.44
CA THR A 21 -0.54 -13.42 -8.22
C THR A 21 -0.79 -14.88 -7.87
N LEU A 22 -0.62 -15.79 -8.84
CA LEU A 22 -0.82 -17.23 -8.62
C LEU A 22 0.03 -17.78 -7.45
N LYS A 23 1.26 -17.28 -7.29
CA LYS A 23 2.14 -17.67 -6.18
C LYS A 23 1.63 -17.15 -4.84
N ALA A 24 1.13 -15.91 -4.79
CA ALA A 24 0.56 -15.34 -3.56
C ALA A 24 -0.72 -16.08 -3.17
N LEU A 25 -1.62 -16.36 -4.12
CA LEU A 25 -2.85 -17.12 -3.86
C LEU A 25 -2.58 -18.53 -3.35
N ARG A 26 -1.61 -19.24 -3.96
CA ARG A 26 -1.22 -20.58 -3.51
C ARG A 26 -0.69 -20.55 -2.07
N LEU A 27 0.27 -19.66 -1.78
CA LEU A 27 0.87 -19.56 -0.44
C LEU A 27 -0.12 -19.04 0.61
N LEU A 28 -1.05 -18.16 0.23
CA LEU A 28 -2.16 -17.76 1.08
C LEU A 28 -2.95 -18.99 1.53
N ARG A 29 -3.36 -19.85 0.59
CA ARG A 29 -4.17 -21.05 0.89
C ARG A 29 -3.41 -22.15 1.64
N GLU A 30 -2.11 -22.26 1.42
CA GLU A 30 -1.23 -23.21 2.13
C GLU A 30 -0.92 -22.77 3.58
N SER A 31 -0.98 -21.47 3.87
CA SER A 31 -0.58 -20.93 5.17
C SER A 31 -1.66 -21.16 6.23
N PRO A 32 -1.37 -21.83 7.36
CA PRO A 32 -2.35 -22.05 8.42
C PRO A 32 -2.72 -20.78 9.18
N VAL A 33 -1.90 -19.72 9.11
CA VAL A 33 -2.14 -18.43 9.77
C VAL A 33 -2.09 -17.31 8.74
N VAL A 34 -3.10 -16.45 8.74
CA VAL A 34 -3.16 -15.25 7.90
C VAL A 34 -3.22 -14.02 8.81
N ALA A 35 -2.12 -13.28 8.86
CA ALA A 35 -2.01 -12.03 9.59
C ALA A 35 -2.27 -10.83 8.68
N TYR A 36 -3.02 -9.85 9.18
CA TYR A 36 -3.39 -8.67 8.38
C TYR A 36 -3.55 -7.43 9.24
N PHE A 37 -3.05 -6.30 8.75
CA PHE A 37 -3.17 -5.02 9.44
C PHE A 37 -4.54 -4.39 9.23
N VAL A 38 -5.11 -3.84 10.30
CA VAL A 38 -6.46 -3.27 10.26
C VAL A 38 -6.63 -2.11 11.23
N ALA A 39 -7.39 -1.09 10.82
CA ALA A 39 -7.80 -0.03 11.72
C ALA A 39 -8.88 -0.54 12.70
N LYS A 40 -8.90 0.00 13.91
CA LYS A 40 -9.87 -0.40 14.94
C LYS A 40 -11.32 -0.31 14.43
N GLY A 41 -12.06 -1.41 14.58
CA GLY A 41 -13.48 -1.50 14.15
C GLY A 41 -13.71 -1.50 12.64
N LYS A 42 -12.66 -1.71 11.83
CA LYS A 42 -12.77 -1.86 10.37
C LYS A 42 -12.48 -3.29 9.95
N LYS A 43 -12.86 -3.63 8.70
CA LYS A 43 -12.58 -4.93 8.09
C LYS A 43 -11.14 -5.05 7.57
N GLY A 44 -10.58 -3.92 7.10
CA GLY A 44 -9.27 -3.88 6.44
C GLY A 44 -9.39 -4.13 4.94
N ASN A 45 -8.73 -3.29 4.14
CA ASN A 45 -8.85 -3.36 2.69
C ASN A 45 -8.12 -4.60 2.12
N ALA A 46 -6.90 -4.87 2.59
CA ALA A 46 -6.16 -6.09 2.26
C ALA A 46 -6.95 -7.38 2.57
N PHE A 47 -7.67 -7.41 3.69
CA PHE A 47 -8.51 -8.55 4.05
C PHE A 47 -9.68 -8.73 3.08
N GLY A 48 -10.35 -7.63 2.70
CA GLY A 48 -11.45 -7.68 1.73
C GLY A 48 -11.04 -8.23 0.36
N ILE A 49 -9.78 -8.04 -0.05
CA ILE A 49 -9.25 -8.58 -1.31
C ILE A 49 -9.15 -10.11 -1.28
N ILE A 50 -8.81 -10.69 -0.13
CA ILE A 50 -8.53 -12.13 -0.02
C ILE A 50 -9.66 -12.96 0.56
N GLU A 51 -10.76 -12.34 0.97
CA GLU A 51 -11.82 -12.99 1.74
C GLU A 51 -12.39 -14.23 1.05
N ASP A 52 -12.69 -14.12 -0.25
CA ASP A 52 -13.23 -15.22 -1.06
C ASP A 52 -12.16 -16.27 -1.42
N HIS A 53 -10.89 -16.01 -1.10
CA HIS A 53 -9.76 -16.91 -1.37
C HIS A 53 -9.33 -17.73 -0.14
N LEU A 54 -9.84 -17.39 1.05
CA LEU A 54 -9.52 -18.06 2.32
C LEU A 54 -10.08 -19.49 2.37
N VAL A 55 -9.45 -20.34 3.17
CA VAL A 55 -9.93 -21.69 3.48
C VAL A 55 -10.34 -21.81 4.96
N PRO A 56 -11.36 -22.63 5.31
CA PRO A 56 -11.96 -22.61 6.64
C PRO A 56 -11.03 -22.96 7.81
N GLN A 57 -9.93 -23.67 7.55
CA GLN A 57 -8.99 -24.15 8.57
C GLN A 57 -7.97 -23.09 9.01
N GLN A 58 -7.95 -21.92 8.37
CA GLN A 58 -6.97 -20.88 8.65
C GLN A 58 -7.30 -20.12 9.93
N THR A 59 -6.27 -19.83 10.71
CA THR A 59 -6.33 -18.87 11.81
C THR A 59 -6.17 -17.46 11.25
N LEU A 60 -7.19 -16.64 11.40
CA LEU A 60 -7.15 -15.22 11.03
C LEU A 60 -6.62 -14.40 12.20
N MET A 61 -5.58 -13.61 11.94
CA MET A 61 -4.86 -12.84 12.95
C MET A 61 -4.89 -11.33 12.62
N PRO A 62 -5.92 -10.59 13.04
CA PRO A 62 -5.97 -9.15 12.85
C PRO A 62 -4.92 -8.45 13.72
N LEU A 63 -4.02 -7.70 13.08
CA LEU A 63 -3.05 -6.82 13.70
C LEU A 63 -3.65 -5.41 13.76
N VAL A 64 -4.35 -5.10 14.86
CA VAL A 64 -5.14 -3.89 15.00
C VAL A 64 -4.27 -2.70 15.37
N TYR A 65 -4.21 -1.68 14.51
CA TYR A 65 -3.47 -0.46 14.80
C TYR A 65 -3.98 0.24 16.08
N PRO A 66 -3.09 0.65 16.99
CA PRO A 66 -3.49 1.37 18.21
C PRO A 66 -3.99 2.78 17.91
N VAL A 67 -3.43 3.42 16.88
CA VAL A 67 -3.82 4.73 16.35
C VAL A 67 -3.65 4.75 14.85
N THR A 68 -4.44 5.59 14.16
CA THR A 68 -4.37 5.79 12.72
C THR A 68 -4.16 7.26 12.37
N THR A 69 -5.08 8.12 12.79
CA THR A 69 -5.08 9.57 12.50
C THR A 69 -5.33 10.43 13.73
N GLU A 70 -5.57 9.80 14.88
CA GLU A 70 -5.90 10.45 16.13
C GLU A 70 -4.69 11.23 16.68
N VAL A 71 -4.97 12.42 17.24
CA VAL A 71 -3.96 13.20 17.97
C VAL A 71 -3.75 12.55 19.33
N LEU A 72 -2.52 12.09 19.58
CA LEU A 72 -2.15 11.48 20.85
C LEU A 72 -1.95 12.57 21.93
N PRO A 73 -2.40 12.33 23.18
CA PRO A 73 -2.13 13.25 24.29
C PRO A 73 -0.64 13.21 24.65
N ALA A 74 -0.07 14.37 25.00
CA ALA A 74 1.28 14.42 25.56
C ALA A 74 1.36 13.55 26.84
N PRO A 75 2.44 12.77 27.06
CA PRO A 75 3.72 12.78 26.33
C PRO A 75 3.84 11.74 25.19
N MET A 76 2.75 11.14 24.71
CA MET A 76 2.84 10.03 23.73
C MET A 76 3.24 10.54 22.33
N SER A 77 4.22 9.87 21.70
CA SER A 77 4.59 10.07 20.30
C SER A 77 3.92 9.01 19.41
N TYR A 78 3.46 9.44 18.23
CA TYR A 78 2.89 8.54 17.23
C TYR A 78 3.90 7.48 16.79
N GLU A 79 5.15 7.89 16.55
CA GLU A 79 6.23 7.01 16.12
C GLU A 79 6.53 5.94 17.17
N GLN A 80 6.59 6.32 18.46
CA GLN A 80 6.80 5.37 19.55
C GLN A 80 5.65 4.37 19.65
N VAL A 81 4.40 4.86 19.66
CA VAL A 81 3.20 3.99 19.74
C VAL A 81 3.14 3.00 18.58
N ILE A 82 3.47 3.44 17.36
CA ILE A 82 3.49 2.57 16.18
C ILE A 82 4.67 1.59 16.22
N SER A 83 5.85 2.01 16.70
CA SER A 83 6.99 1.11 16.88
C SER A 83 6.69 0.00 17.89
N ASP A 84 6.16 0.35 19.06
CA ASP A 84 5.79 -0.59 20.11
C ASP A 84 4.72 -1.59 19.61
N PHE A 85 3.78 -1.11 18.79
CA PHE A 85 2.80 -1.97 18.13
C PHE A 85 3.46 -3.01 17.22
N TYR A 86 4.42 -2.61 16.38
CA TYR A 86 5.13 -3.57 15.52
C TYR A 86 6.00 -4.53 16.32
N ASP A 87 6.59 -4.09 17.43
CA ASP A 87 7.32 -4.97 18.35
C ASP A 87 6.39 -6.03 18.95
N ALA A 88 5.23 -5.63 19.48
CA ALA A 88 4.22 -6.54 20.02
C ALA A 88 3.69 -7.51 18.95
N ALA A 89 3.31 -6.99 17.77
CA ALA A 89 2.85 -7.80 16.65
C ALA A 89 3.90 -8.84 16.21
N SER A 90 5.19 -8.48 16.27
CA SER A 90 6.27 -9.41 15.95
C SER A 90 6.39 -10.56 16.95
N VAL A 91 6.12 -10.31 18.24
CA VAL A 91 6.09 -11.36 19.28
C VAL A 91 4.93 -12.32 19.02
N ASP A 92 3.75 -11.79 18.71
CA ASP A 92 2.58 -12.63 18.45
C ASP A 92 2.78 -13.48 17.18
N VAL A 93 3.33 -12.90 16.11
CA VAL A 93 3.67 -13.63 14.88
C VAL A 93 4.74 -14.69 15.15
N ALA A 94 5.78 -14.35 15.91
CA ALA A 94 6.85 -15.28 16.29
C ALA A 94 6.31 -16.50 17.07
N ALA A 95 5.30 -16.33 17.92
CA ALA A 95 4.69 -17.45 18.64
C ALA A 95 4.07 -18.50 17.70
N HIS A 96 3.52 -18.08 16.55
CA HIS A 96 3.06 -19.03 15.53
C HIS A 96 4.20 -19.69 14.77
N LEU A 97 5.23 -18.92 14.40
CA LEU A 97 6.40 -19.42 13.70
C LEU A 97 7.20 -20.42 14.55
N ASP A 98 7.39 -20.15 15.84
CA ASP A 98 8.06 -21.05 16.79
C ASP A 98 7.28 -22.36 16.99
N ALA A 99 5.95 -22.33 16.82
CA ALA A 99 5.09 -23.51 16.84
C ALA A 99 5.06 -24.27 15.50
N GLY A 100 5.91 -23.92 14.54
CA GLY A 100 6.01 -24.60 13.24
C GLY A 100 4.90 -24.25 12.25
N ARG A 101 4.17 -23.16 12.48
CA ARG A 101 3.08 -22.71 11.59
C ARG A 101 3.57 -21.58 10.69
N ASP A 102 3.47 -21.78 9.38
CA ASP A 102 3.70 -20.70 8.43
C ASP A 102 2.70 -19.56 8.65
N VAL A 103 3.19 -18.33 8.56
CA VAL A 103 2.39 -17.12 8.73
C VAL A 103 2.44 -16.30 7.45
N ALA A 104 1.30 -16.24 6.74
CA ALA A 104 1.09 -15.32 5.63
C ALA A 104 0.69 -13.95 6.18
N VAL A 105 1.56 -12.95 6.03
CA VAL A 105 1.24 -11.55 6.34
C VAL A 105 0.84 -10.85 5.04
N ILE A 106 -0.46 -10.56 4.90
CA ILE A 106 -0.98 -9.94 3.67
C ILE A 106 -0.75 -8.42 3.66
N CYS A 107 -0.48 -7.89 2.47
CA CYS A 107 -0.34 -6.46 2.19
C CYS A 107 -1.13 -6.10 0.94
N GLU A 108 -1.97 -5.07 1.05
CA GLU A 108 -2.52 -4.44 -0.14
C GLU A 108 -1.37 -3.89 -1.01
N GLY A 109 -1.49 -4.06 -2.31
CA GLY A 109 -0.44 -3.76 -3.26
C GLY A 109 0.72 -4.75 -3.12
N ASP A 110 1.86 -4.24 -2.66
CA ASP A 110 3.12 -4.98 -2.56
C ASP A 110 3.70 -4.86 -1.13
N PRO A 111 4.29 -5.94 -0.56
CA PRO A 111 4.78 -5.93 0.82
C PRO A 111 5.91 -4.91 1.07
N PHE A 112 6.71 -4.58 0.05
CA PHE A 112 7.88 -3.70 0.16
C PHE A 112 7.69 -2.33 -0.47
N PHE A 113 6.54 -2.05 -1.06
CA PHE A 113 6.22 -0.73 -1.61
C PHE A 113 5.20 0.00 -0.73
N TYR A 114 5.69 0.70 0.30
CA TYR A 114 4.88 1.36 1.34
C TYR A 114 3.93 0.40 2.11
N GLY A 115 4.20 -0.91 2.09
CA GLY A 115 3.42 -1.95 2.79
C GLY A 115 3.83 -2.13 4.26
N SER A 116 2.86 -2.40 5.13
CA SER A 116 3.11 -2.55 6.59
C SER A 116 3.92 -3.79 6.97
N TYR A 117 4.03 -4.78 6.08
CA TYR A 117 4.85 -5.97 6.31
C TYR A 117 6.33 -5.64 6.50
N MET A 118 6.86 -4.58 5.86
CA MET A 118 8.29 -4.24 5.97
C MET A 118 8.76 -4.12 7.43
N TYR A 119 7.90 -3.58 8.31
CA TYR A 119 8.21 -3.42 9.73
C TYR A 119 8.29 -4.76 10.48
N LEU A 120 7.49 -5.76 10.08
CA LEU A 120 7.61 -7.13 10.61
C LEU A 120 8.78 -7.88 9.98
N HIS A 121 9.06 -7.64 8.70
CA HIS A 121 10.20 -8.20 8.00
C HIS A 121 11.50 -7.85 8.72
N ASP A 122 11.74 -6.56 8.99
CA ASP A 122 12.95 -6.10 9.67
C ASP A 122 13.12 -6.72 11.07
N ARG A 123 12.02 -7.06 11.76
CA ARG A 123 12.02 -7.64 13.10
C ARG A 123 12.22 -9.15 13.12
N LEU A 124 11.85 -9.85 12.05
CA LEU A 124 11.70 -11.31 12.06
C LEU A 124 12.52 -12.03 11.00
N ALA A 125 12.91 -11.38 9.89
CA ALA A 125 13.56 -12.04 8.76
C ALA A 125 14.97 -12.57 9.07
N GLU A 126 15.66 -12.03 10.08
CA GLU A 126 16.94 -12.58 10.55
C GLU A 126 16.76 -13.83 11.42
N ARG A 127 15.56 -14.08 11.93
CA ARG A 127 15.24 -15.15 12.90
C ARG A 127 14.50 -16.34 12.31
N TYR A 128 13.79 -16.12 11.20
CA TYR A 128 12.93 -17.08 10.52
C TYR A 128 13.20 -17.06 9.02
N GLU A 129 12.92 -18.18 8.34
CA GLU A 129 12.93 -18.17 6.87
C GLU A 129 11.83 -17.22 6.37
N ALA A 130 12.23 -16.11 5.78
CA ALA A 130 11.34 -15.10 5.23
C ALA A 130 11.25 -15.22 3.71
N GLN A 131 10.03 -15.24 3.19
CA GLN A 131 9.75 -15.18 1.76
C GLN A 131 8.82 -14.00 1.48
N VAL A 132 9.16 -13.20 0.47
CA VAL A 132 8.32 -12.08 0.02
C VAL A 132 7.81 -12.36 -1.37
N ILE A 133 6.50 -12.29 -1.54
CA ILE A 133 5.82 -12.49 -2.82
C ILE A 133 5.31 -11.13 -3.29
N PRO A 134 5.81 -10.64 -4.44
CA PRO A 134 5.40 -9.33 -4.92
C PRO A 134 3.94 -9.34 -5.35
N GLY A 135 3.32 -8.16 -5.24
CA GLY A 135 1.95 -7.91 -5.69
C GLY A 135 1.87 -6.74 -6.65
N VAL A 136 0.75 -6.64 -7.36
CA VAL A 136 0.48 -5.49 -8.23
C VAL A 136 0.21 -4.28 -7.33
N CYS A 137 1.11 -3.29 -7.33
CA CYS A 137 0.94 -2.07 -6.54
C CYS A 137 -0.11 -1.13 -7.14
N SER A 138 -0.68 -0.26 -6.29
CA SER A 138 -1.77 0.66 -6.67
C SER A 138 -1.40 1.64 -7.79
N MET A 139 -0.12 1.99 -7.92
CA MET A 139 0.43 2.75 -9.05
C MET A 139 0.10 2.09 -10.41
N LEU A 140 0.39 0.78 -10.55
CA LEU A 140 0.20 0.05 -11.80
C LEU A 140 -1.28 -0.30 -12.02
N GLY A 141 -2.01 -0.59 -10.94
CA GLY A 141 -3.47 -0.74 -10.99
C GLY A 141 -4.15 0.54 -11.46
N GLY A 142 -3.75 1.69 -10.90
CA GLY A 142 -4.22 3.03 -11.27
C GLY A 142 -3.92 3.37 -12.73
N ALA A 143 -2.68 3.16 -13.19
CA ALA A 143 -2.30 3.40 -14.58
C ALA A 143 -3.14 2.57 -15.57
N SER A 144 -3.39 1.30 -15.24
CA SER A 144 -4.19 0.39 -16.05
C SER A 144 -5.64 0.86 -16.20
N VAL A 145 -6.30 1.21 -15.08
CA VAL A 145 -7.72 1.64 -15.12
C VAL A 145 -7.91 3.04 -15.68
N LEU A 146 -6.88 3.89 -15.60
CA LEU A 146 -6.83 5.19 -16.25
C LEU A 146 -6.50 5.09 -17.76
N GLY A 147 -6.10 3.91 -18.25
CA GLY A 147 -5.69 3.71 -19.63
C GLY A 147 -4.43 4.47 -20.03
N ALA A 148 -3.55 4.75 -19.07
CA ALA A 148 -2.40 5.64 -19.25
C ALA A 148 -1.06 4.90 -19.07
N PRO A 149 -0.25 4.74 -20.13
CA PRO A 149 1.12 4.26 -20.00
C PRO A 149 1.94 5.24 -19.14
N LEU A 150 2.64 4.73 -18.12
CA LEU A 150 3.34 5.57 -17.14
C LEU A 150 4.58 6.25 -17.72
N VAL A 151 5.43 5.51 -18.43
CA VAL A 151 6.72 5.99 -18.96
C VAL A 151 7.04 5.33 -20.29
N TYR A 152 7.81 6.04 -21.11
CA TYR A 152 8.32 5.58 -22.40
C TYR A 152 9.86 5.67 -22.43
N ARG A 153 10.51 4.65 -23.00
CA ARG A 153 11.97 4.62 -23.25
C ARG A 153 12.79 5.00 -22.01
N ASN A 154 13.52 6.11 -22.07
CA ASN A 154 14.45 6.55 -21.02
C ASN A 154 13.82 7.53 -20.03
N GLN A 155 12.49 7.70 -20.07
CA GLN A 155 11.79 8.59 -19.15
C GLN A 155 11.93 8.11 -17.71
N SER A 156 12.17 9.07 -16.83
CA SER A 156 12.22 8.90 -15.39
C SER A 156 10.81 8.82 -14.79
N LEU A 157 10.65 7.97 -13.77
CA LEU A 157 9.43 7.87 -12.97
C LEU A 157 9.73 8.23 -11.52
N SER A 158 9.02 9.22 -11.00
CA SER A 158 9.07 9.59 -9.57
C SER A 158 7.82 9.13 -8.82
N VAL A 159 7.97 8.31 -7.79
CA VAL A 159 6.88 7.97 -6.87
C VAL A 159 7.03 8.80 -5.60
N LEU A 160 6.08 9.71 -5.37
CA LEU A 160 6.15 10.72 -4.33
C LEU A 160 5.00 10.60 -3.33
N SER A 161 5.29 10.95 -2.07
CA SER A 161 4.28 11.12 -1.05
C SER A 161 3.72 12.54 -1.11
N GLY A 162 2.40 12.67 -1.19
CA GLY A 162 1.70 13.95 -1.06
C GLY A 162 1.91 14.62 0.30
N VAL A 163 2.45 13.91 1.30
CA VAL A 163 2.83 14.49 2.62
C VAL A 163 4.05 15.42 2.51
N LEU A 164 4.91 15.25 1.50
CA LEU A 164 6.13 16.05 1.33
C LEU A 164 5.84 17.56 1.40
N PRO A 165 6.74 18.38 1.98
CA PRO A 165 6.61 19.83 1.96
C PRO A 165 6.43 20.37 0.52
N HIS A 166 5.71 21.49 0.37
CA HIS A 166 5.40 22.08 -0.95
C HIS A 166 6.65 22.25 -1.81
N VAL A 167 7.72 22.81 -1.23
CA VAL A 167 8.98 23.06 -1.92
C VAL A 167 9.64 21.77 -2.42
N ASP A 168 9.63 20.71 -1.61
CA ASP A 168 10.21 19.42 -1.99
C ASP A 168 9.41 18.72 -3.07
N LEU A 169 8.08 18.76 -2.96
CA LEU A 169 7.18 18.17 -3.96
C LEU A 169 7.36 18.88 -5.31
N LYS A 170 7.39 20.22 -5.31
CA LYS A 170 7.61 21.03 -6.52
C LYS A 170 8.94 20.73 -7.19
N ARG A 171 10.03 20.73 -6.43
CA ARG A 171 11.37 20.40 -6.95
C ARG A 171 11.41 19.03 -7.59
N ARG A 172 10.95 17.99 -6.88
CA ARG A 172 11.01 16.59 -7.37
C ARG A 172 10.11 16.34 -8.58
N LEU A 173 8.97 17.03 -8.67
CA LEU A 173 8.08 16.94 -9.83
C LEU A 173 8.64 17.66 -11.05
N ALA A 174 9.36 18.76 -10.87
CA ALA A 174 9.96 19.51 -11.98
C ALA A 174 11.07 18.70 -12.69
N ASP A 175 11.75 17.81 -11.97
CA ASP A 175 12.87 17.01 -12.48
C ASP A 175 12.42 15.66 -13.10
N ALA A 176 11.13 15.32 -13.08
CA ALA A 176 10.62 14.00 -13.47
C ALA A 176 9.82 14.04 -14.79
N ASP A 177 10.03 13.06 -15.66
CA ASP A 177 9.24 12.92 -16.89
C ASP A 177 7.82 12.42 -16.61
N ALA A 178 7.70 11.51 -15.63
CA ALA A 178 6.44 10.97 -15.13
C ALA A 178 6.47 10.92 -13.60
N ALA A 179 5.28 11.03 -12.99
CA ALA A 179 5.16 10.96 -11.54
C ALA A 179 3.89 10.24 -11.08
N VAL A 180 3.97 9.60 -9.92
CA VAL A 180 2.83 9.10 -9.16
C VAL A 180 2.86 9.74 -7.78
N ILE A 181 1.76 10.38 -7.39
CA ILE A 181 1.62 11.01 -6.08
C ILE A 181 0.58 10.26 -5.26
N MET A 182 1.02 9.70 -4.14
CA MET A 182 0.20 8.91 -3.21
C MET A 182 -0.11 9.70 -1.93
N LYS A 183 -0.96 9.15 -1.04
CA LYS A 183 -1.28 9.75 0.28
C LYS A 183 -1.85 11.17 0.15
N LEU A 184 -2.80 11.32 -0.78
CA LEU A 184 -3.44 12.60 -1.09
C LEU A 184 -4.23 13.09 0.11
N GLY A 185 -5.40 12.55 0.41
CA GLY A 185 -6.17 12.91 1.60
C GLY A 185 -6.24 14.43 1.80
N ARG A 186 -5.93 14.89 3.03
CA ARG A 186 -5.83 16.33 3.36
C ARG A 186 -4.75 17.11 2.59
N ASN A 187 -3.80 16.43 1.96
CA ASN A 187 -2.73 17.05 1.17
C ASN A 187 -3.15 17.33 -0.27
N PHE A 188 -4.30 16.84 -0.74
CA PHE A 188 -4.75 17.03 -2.12
C PHE A 188 -4.71 18.50 -2.58
N PRO A 189 -5.22 19.50 -1.82
CA PRO A 189 -5.16 20.90 -2.25
C PRO A 189 -3.74 21.38 -2.56
N LYS A 190 -2.78 21.03 -1.69
CA LYS A 190 -1.36 21.36 -1.87
C LYS A 190 -0.77 20.68 -3.10
N VAL A 191 -1.06 19.39 -3.29
CA VAL A 191 -0.56 18.64 -4.46
C VAL A 191 -1.11 19.25 -5.75
N ARG A 192 -2.41 19.57 -5.80
CA ARG A 192 -3.05 20.22 -6.95
C ARG A 192 -2.39 21.57 -7.25
N GLN A 193 -2.18 22.41 -6.24
CA GLN A 193 -1.51 23.70 -6.40
C GLN A 193 -0.10 23.54 -6.99
N VAL A 194 0.69 22.56 -6.52
CA VAL A 194 2.03 22.31 -7.08
C VAL A 194 1.95 21.89 -8.56
N LEU A 195 0.97 21.05 -8.93
CA LEU A 195 0.78 20.63 -10.32
C LEU A 195 0.37 21.81 -11.23
N GLU A 196 -0.49 22.71 -10.75
CA GLU A 196 -0.88 23.94 -11.45
C GLU A 196 0.33 24.87 -11.64
N GLU A 197 1.13 25.10 -10.60
CA GLU A 197 2.34 25.93 -10.65
C GLU A 197 3.40 25.41 -11.64
N LEU A 198 3.42 24.11 -11.90
CA LEU A 198 4.34 23.46 -12.84
C LEU A 198 3.75 23.26 -14.24
N GLY A 199 2.47 23.63 -14.47
CA GLY A 199 1.79 23.37 -15.74
C GLY A 199 1.53 21.87 -16.00
N LEU A 200 1.55 21.03 -14.97
CA LEU A 200 1.33 19.59 -15.07
C LEU A 200 -0.13 19.18 -14.88
N ALA A 201 -1.00 20.10 -14.46
CA ALA A 201 -2.39 19.83 -14.11
C ALA A 201 -3.21 19.21 -15.26
N GLU A 202 -2.99 19.64 -16.52
CA GLU A 202 -3.72 19.10 -17.67
C GLU A 202 -3.39 17.64 -17.99
N ARG A 203 -2.16 17.21 -17.69
CA ARG A 203 -1.68 15.83 -17.88
C ARG A 203 -1.99 14.94 -16.68
N ALA A 204 -2.29 15.53 -15.53
CA ALA A 204 -2.50 14.80 -14.29
C ALA A 204 -3.85 14.09 -14.28
N LEU A 205 -3.81 12.78 -14.00
CA LEU A 205 -4.95 11.89 -13.95
C LEU A 205 -5.20 11.48 -12.50
N TYR A 206 -6.46 11.56 -12.05
CA TYR A 206 -6.84 11.22 -10.68
C TYR A 206 -7.73 9.97 -10.64
N VAL A 207 -7.44 9.08 -9.69
CA VAL A 207 -8.26 7.90 -9.43
C VAL A 207 -8.38 7.63 -7.93
N GLU A 208 -9.58 7.27 -7.51
CA GLU A 208 -9.89 6.71 -6.19
C GLU A 208 -10.14 5.22 -6.32
N ARG A 209 -9.62 4.46 -5.35
CA ARG A 209 -9.92 3.04 -5.16
C ARG A 209 -9.74 2.25 -6.46
N ALA A 210 -8.62 2.50 -7.13
CA ALA A 210 -8.30 1.87 -8.41
C ALA A 210 -8.47 0.35 -8.31
N THR A 211 -9.13 -0.25 -9.30
CA THR A 211 -9.46 -1.69 -9.40
C THR A 211 -10.51 -2.21 -8.40
N MET A 212 -10.95 -1.40 -7.42
CA MET A 212 -12.00 -1.79 -6.49
C MET A 212 -13.39 -1.56 -7.09
N ALA A 213 -14.42 -2.23 -6.55
CA ALA A 213 -15.80 -2.11 -7.03
C ALA A 213 -16.38 -0.68 -7.00
N ASN A 214 -15.89 0.17 -6.09
CA ASN A 214 -16.28 1.57 -5.96
C ASN A 214 -15.19 2.53 -6.48
N GLN A 215 -14.46 2.10 -7.51
CA GLN A 215 -13.52 2.95 -8.24
C GLN A 215 -14.19 4.24 -8.73
N LYS A 216 -13.46 5.35 -8.66
CA LYS A 216 -13.90 6.64 -9.19
C LYS A 216 -12.77 7.32 -9.94
N ILE A 217 -13.01 7.66 -11.21
CA ILE A 217 -12.10 8.47 -12.04
C ILE A 217 -12.79 9.80 -12.27
N VAL A 218 -12.13 10.89 -11.91
CA VAL A 218 -12.68 12.25 -11.95
C VAL A 218 -11.63 13.20 -12.53
N PRO A 219 -12.02 14.15 -13.39
CA PRO A 219 -11.13 15.25 -13.77
C PRO A 219 -10.56 15.96 -12.54
N LEU A 220 -9.27 16.31 -12.56
CA LEU A 220 -8.56 16.84 -11.39
C LEU A 220 -9.22 18.11 -10.81
N ASP A 221 -9.77 18.96 -11.67
CA ASP A 221 -10.47 20.21 -11.35
C ASP A 221 -11.86 19.98 -10.73
N GLN A 222 -12.45 18.81 -10.94
CA GLN A 222 -13.76 18.41 -10.39
C GLN A 222 -13.64 17.60 -9.10
N VAL A 223 -12.43 17.31 -8.63
CA VAL A 223 -12.22 16.67 -7.33
C VAL A 223 -12.51 17.69 -6.23
N ASP A 224 -13.47 17.38 -5.36
CA ASP A 224 -13.68 18.16 -4.15
C ASP A 224 -12.44 18.03 -3.23
N PRO A 225 -11.72 19.14 -2.96
CA PRO A 225 -10.47 19.09 -2.23
C PRO A 225 -10.59 18.60 -0.79
N SER A 226 -11.80 18.61 -0.22
CA SER A 226 -12.08 18.15 1.15
C SER A 226 -12.40 16.66 1.25
N SER A 227 -12.63 15.97 0.13
CA SER A 227 -13.16 14.60 0.11
C SER A 227 -12.22 13.54 -0.46
N SER A 228 -10.98 13.89 -0.80
CA SER A 228 -10.01 12.91 -1.33
C SER A 228 -9.80 11.76 -0.33
N PRO A 229 -10.13 10.51 -0.68
CA PRO A 229 -10.06 9.38 0.24
C PRO A 229 -8.61 8.89 0.41
N TYR A 230 -8.38 8.06 1.44
CA TYR A 230 -7.08 7.45 1.69
C TYR A 230 -6.54 6.66 0.47
N PHE A 231 -7.39 5.86 -0.16
CA PHE A 231 -7.08 5.12 -1.39
C PHE A 231 -7.31 6.00 -2.61
N SER A 232 -6.47 7.00 -2.79
CA SER A 232 -6.45 7.82 -4.00
C SER A 232 -5.01 8.15 -4.39
N LEU A 233 -4.80 8.36 -5.69
CA LEU A 233 -3.52 8.73 -6.26
C LEU A 233 -3.71 9.62 -7.49
N ILE A 234 -2.68 10.42 -7.76
CA ILE A 234 -2.54 11.18 -9.01
C ILE A 234 -1.42 10.54 -9.81
N ILE A 235 -1.65 10.37 -11.11
CA ILE A 235 -0.65 9.95 -12.09
C ILE A 235 -0.43 11.09 -13.06
N VAL A 236 0.82 11.53 -13.19
CA VAL A 236 1.28 12.39 -14.29
C VAL A 236 2.05 11.46 -15.23
N PRO A 237 1.43 10.93 -16.29
CA PRO A 237 2.12 10.00 -17.20
C PRO A 237 3.22 10.73 -17.97
N GLY A 238 4.22 10.01 -18.44
CA GLY A 238 5.26 10.58 -19.32
C GLY A 238 4.66 11.08 -20.64
N GLU A 239 5.37 11.99 -21.31
CA GLU A 239 4.98 12.42 -22.65
C GLU A 239 4.99 11.22 -23.62
N ARG A 240 3.97 11.15 -24.49
CA ARG A 240 3.82 10.03 -25.42
C ARG A 240 5.01 9.96 -26.38
N TRP A 241 5.60 8.78 -26.54
CA TRP A 241 6.63 8.56 -27.56
C TRP A 241 6.04 8.74 -28.97
N GLN A 242 6.66 9.59 -29.78
CA GLN A 242 6.21 9.95 -31.13
C GLN A 242 6.89 9.15 -32.26
N GLY A 243 7.84 8.27 -31.93
CA GLY A 243 8.72 7.59 -32.90
C GLY A 243 10.11 8.21 -32.96
#